data_AF-A0A7S1FQJ1-F1
#
_entry.id   AF-A0A7S1FQJ1-F1
#
_cell.length_a   1.000
_cell.length_b   1.000
_cell.length_c   1.000
_cell.angle_alpha   90.00
_cell.angle_beta   90.00
_cell.angle_gamma   90.00
#
_symmetry.space_group_name_H-M   'P 1'
#
loop_
_entity.id
_entity.type
_entity.pdbx_description
1 polymer ?
#
loop_
_entity_poly.entity_id
_entity_poly.type
_entity_poly.pdbx_seq_one_letter_code
_entity_poly.pdbx_strand_id
1 'polypeptide(L)'
;RLLTCEIKNIQLTRNCDNLSVYTQEEIKARMAAEKNFADSEKLLRMRIIYLEQWKFQARDHIYYLRRKLLDSIPYELYAKQTQDLEKTRSDYINILEKETNLRFKLIRLSDCDTLTQSKNAYFMKRIDDENKGCELELKENEFVIQVEDLRKTDKMLKNGKMEVKGSSKKSVDDHQDLLFCLDRMKKRNIHLEREYENVNKELSSVKKKESYLQSELARVQSIPQDLQSERNYEISKIKNENESLKATNCQQKLDVRKYKELAEIFSKDLQQMNCSPDSLARQIDELKILCSQNCGSTDDQSVISRIQYQNINLEHILKNLQQRHKSVLDETEIMTMNIHELENKIDEKEKEVYQIQEKHKKEMSAMLEIISNLIYEHNNLYTLDFDHISNYSHFLISCYQKKAINVTNLMREEIINIEFKMSSCREGLNSSEAKILSLNDQIENLVTDKEKLGQMVCDFQNVEKTKDSEVFFHGPPKSSF
;
A
#
# COMPACT_ATOMS: atom_id res chain seq x y z
N ARG A 1 -59.17 55.42 28.67
CA ARG A 1 -57.69 55.61 28.79
C ARG A 1 -57.13 54.85 29.99
N LEU A 2 -57.63 55.06 31.22
CA LEU A 2 -57.20 54.32 32.42
C LEU A 2 -57.40 52.80 32.28
N LEU A 3 -58.61 52.36 31.91
CA LEU A 3 -58.92 50.93 31.67
C LEU A 3 -58.00 50.27 30.62
N THR A 4 -57.62 51.02 29.58
CA THR A 4 -56.70 50.56 28.53
C THR A 4 -55.28 50.39 29.04
N CYS A 5 -54.86 51.20 30.02
CA CYS A 5 -53.56 51.07 30.67
C CYS A 5 -53.54 49.88 31.63
N GLU A 6 -54.62 49.64 32.38
CA GLU A 6 -54.75 48.48 33.27
C GLU A 6 -54.71 47.16 32.49
N ILE A 7 -55.44 47.06 31.38
CA ILE A 7 -55.43 45.86 30.52
C ILE A 7 -54.02 45.63 29.96
N LYS A 8 -53.33 46.68 29.50
CA LYS A 8 -51.95 46.57 29.01
C LYS A 8 -50.97 46.17 30.11
N ASN A 9 -51.13 46.68 31.33
CA ASN A 9 -50.30 46.29 32.47
C ASN A 9 -50.51 44.82 32.84
N ILE A 10 -51.75 44.33 32.88
CA ILE A 10 -52.05 42.92 33.14
C ILE A 10 -51.45 42.02 32.05
N GLN A 11 -51.54 42.43 30.78
CA GLN A 11 -50.92 41.70 29.67
C GLN A 11 -49.38 41.70 29.77
N LEU A 12 -48.78 42.83 30.12
CA LEU A 12 -47.33 42.94 30.32
C LEU A 12 -46.86 42.07 31.49
N THR A 13 -47.55 42.09 32.63
CA THR A 13 -47.23 41.23 33.78
C THR A 13 -47.30 39.76 33.39
N ARG A 14 -48.39 39.32 32.72
CA ARG A 14 -48.50 37.93 32.24
C ARG A 14 -47.39 37.56 31.27
N ASN A 15 -47.01 38.47 30.38
CA ASN A 15 -45.90 38.23 29.44
C ASN A 15 -44.56 38.15 30.18
N CYS A 16 -44.32 38.99 31.19
CA CYS A 16 -43.14 38.93 32.04
C CYS A 16 -43.08 37.61 32.84
N ASP A 17 -44.21 37.16 33.40
CA ASP A 17 -44.30 35.89 34.14
C ASP A 17 -44.01 34.71 33.21
N ASN A 18 -44.61 34.69 32.02
CA ASN A 18 -44.34 33.65 31.02
C ASN A 18 -42.87 33.65 30.58
N LEU A 19 -42.29 34.83 30.32
CA LEU A 19 -40.87 34.95 29.97
C LEU A 19 -39.97 34.44 31.09
N SER A 20 -40.31 34.74 32.35
CA SER A 20 -39.60 34.21 33.53
C SER A 20 -39.65 32.69 33.57
N VAL A 21 -40.81 32.07 33.33
CA VAL A 21 -40.94 30.61 33.26
C VAL A 21 -40.08 30.03 32.13
N TYR A 22 -40.14 30.59 30.93
CA TYR A 22 -39.31 30.14 29.81
C TYR A 22 -37.81 30.26 30.10
N THR A 23 -37.37 31.35 30.72
CA THR A 23 -35.95 31.49 31.09
C THR A 23 -35.53 30.47 32.15
N GLN A 24 -36.39 30.12 33.10
CA GLN A 24 -36.09 29.08 34.09
C GLN A 24 -36.02 27.67 33.45
N GLU A 25 -36.92 27.37 32.52
CA GLU A 25 -36.89 26.12 31.76
C GLU A 25 -35.64 26.01 30.88
N GLU A 26 -35.26 27.11 30.21
CA GLU A 26 -34.05 27.16 29.40
C GLU A 26 -32.79 26.99 30.26
N ILE A 27 -32.72 27.65 31.43
CA ILE A 27 -31.60 27.48 32.38
C ILE A 27 -31.49 26.01 32.83
N LYS A 28 -32.62 25.36 33.16
CA LYS A 28 -32.64 23.94 33.51
C LYS A 28 -32.16 23.05 32.36
N ALA A 29 -32.63 23.32 31.14
CA ALA A 29 -32.21 22.59 29.95
C ALA A 29 -30.70 22.74 29.67
N ARG A 30 -30.16 23.96 29.80
CA ARG A 30 -28.73 24.25 29.64
C ARG A 30 -27.89 23.54 30.70
N MET A 31 -28.28 23.58 31.98
CA MET A 31 -27.58 22.84 33.04
C MET A 31 -27.59 21.33 32.82
N ALA A 32 -28.71 20.77 32.33
CA ALA A 32 -28.78 19.35 31.99
C ALA A 32 -27.88 18.99 30.81
N ALA A 33 -27.86 19.82 29.76
CA ALA A 33 -26.98 19.64 28.60
C ALA A 33 -25.49 19.75 28.98
N GLU A 34 -25.12 20.73 29.82
CA GLU A 34 -23.75 20.92 30.30
C GLU A 34 -23.30 19.74 31.17
N LYS A 35 -24.17 19.21 32.03
CA LYS A 35 -23.89 17.98 32.78
C LYS A 35 -23.68 16.78 31.87
N ASN A 36 -24.56 16.57 30.89
CA ASN A 36 -24.41 15.48 29.91
C ASN A 36 -23.12 15.62 29.11
N PHE A 37 -22.74 16.85 28.74
CA PHE A 37 -21.48 17.12 28.06
C PHE A 37 -20.29 16.76 28.95
N ALA A 38 -20.26 17.19 30.22
CA ALA A 38 -19.20 16.86 31.16
C ALA A 38 -19.05 15.34 31.40
N ASP A 39 -20.17 14.61 31.50
CA ASP A 39 -20.17 13.15 31.63
C ASP A 39 -19.62 12.48 30.35
N SER A 40 -20.00 12.99 29.17
CA SER A 40 -19.48 12.51 27.88
C SER A 40 -17.98 12.79 27.71
N GLU A 41 -17.50 13.97 28.15
CA GLU A 41 -16.10 14.34 28.12
C GLU A 41 -15.28 13.44 29.05
N LYS A 42 -15.78 13.16 30.26
CA LYS A 42 -15.15 12.24 31.21
C LYS A 42 -15.02 10.82 30.62
N LEU A 43 -16.07 10.33 29.97
CA LEU A 43 -16.06 9.02 29.31
C LEU A 43 -15.02 8.97 28.17
N LEU A 44 -14.97 10.02 27.33
CA LEU A 44 -14.00 10.13 26.25
C LEU A 44 -12.56 10.17 26.78
N ARG A 45 -12.29 10.95 27.83
CA ARG A 45 -10.97 10.99 28.48
C ARG A 45 -10.54 9.61 29.00
N MET A 46 -11.44 8.88 29.64
CA MET A 46 -11.17 7.51 30.10
C MET A 46 -10.88 6.56 28.93
N ARG A 47 -11.63 6.65 27.83
CA ARG A 47 -11.40 5.84 26.63
C ARG A 47 -10.05 6.16 25.98
N ILE A 48 -9.66 7.43 25.92
CA ILE A 48 -8.35 7.85 25.40
C ILE A 48 -7.23 7.22 26.24
N ILE A 49 -7.29 7.34 27.57
CA ILE A 49 -6.28 6.76 28.47
C ILE A 49 -6.19 5.24 28.27
N TYR A 50 -7.33 4.55 28.17
CA TYR A 50 -7.37 3.11 27.91
C TYR A 50 -6.72 2.74 26.57
N LEU A 51 -7.00 3.48 25.51
CA LEU A 51 -6.41 3.27 24.19
C LEU A 51 -4.90 3.55 24.19
N GLU A 52 -4.44 4.54 24.96
CA GLU A 52 -3.01 4.81 25.13
C GLU A 52 -2.29 3.66 25.87
N GLN A 53 -2.91 3.10 26.91
CA GLN A 53 -2.40 1.92 27.61
C GLN A 53 -2.33 0.70 26.67
N TRP A 54 -3.37 0.47 25.88
CA TRP A 54 -3.40 -0.60 24.87
C TRP A 54 -2.31 -0.43 23.82
N LYS A 55 -2.12 0.79 23.31
CA LYS A 55 -1.06 1.11 22.36
C LYS A 55 0.32 0.81 22.94
N PHE A 56 0.53 1.13 24.21
CA PHE A 56 1.78 0.83 24.91
C PHE A 56 2.01 -0.68 25.02
N GLN A 57 1.02 -1.44 25.49
CA GLN A 57 1.09 -2.90 25.62
C GLN A 57 1.31 -3.60 24.27
N ALA A 58 0.61 -3.16 23.23
CA ALA A 58 0.78 -3.69 21.87
C ALA A 58 2.20 -3.43 21.34
N ARG A 59 2.77 -2.25 21.62
CA ARG A 59 4.15 -1.93 21.23
C ARG A 59 5.15 -2.86 21.92
N ASP A 60 4.99 -3.09 23.22
CA ASP A 60 5.87 -3.99 23.98
C ASP A 60 5.75 -5.43 23.48
N HIS A 61 4.53 -5.87 23.17
CA HIS A 61 4.30 -7.20 22.61
C HIS A 61 4.92 -7.37 21.23
N ILE A 62 4.78 -6.38 20.34
CA ILE A 62 5.44 -6.37 19.02
C ILE A 62 6.96 -6.39 19.17
N TYR A 63 7.51 -5.62 20.11
CA TYR A 63 8.94 -5.61 20.37
C TYR A 63 9.44 -6.98 20.85
N TYR A 64 8.71 -7.62 21.77
CA TYR A 64 8.99 -8.96 22.25
C TYR A 64 8.92 -10.01 21.14
N LEU A 65 7.85 -10.01 20.33
CA LEU A 65 7.71 -10.92 19.18
C LEU A 65 8.81 -10.70 18.15
N ARG A 66 9.18 -9.44 17.86
CA ARG A 66 10.27 -9.11 16.96
C ARG A 66 11.61 -9.65 17.49
N ARG A 67 11.85 -9.53 18.80
CA ARG A 67 13.05 -10.08 19.43
C ARG A 67 13.08 -11.60 19.33
N LYS A 68 11.98 -12.29 19.66
CA LYS A 68 11.87 -13.73 19.49
C LYS A 68 12.03 -14.18 18.04
N LEU A 69 11.50 -13.42 17.08
CA LEU A 69 11.66 -13.69 15.65
C LEU A 69 13.13 -13.56 15.24
N LEU A 70 13.81 -12.49 15.67
CA LEU A 70 15.24 -12.30 15.42
C LEU A 70 16.09 -13.41 16.06
N ASP A 71 15.74 -13.83 17.28
CA ASP A 71 16.42 -14.93 17.98
C ASP A 71 16.12 -16.30 17.34
N SER A 72 14.99 -16.45 16.64
CA SER A 72 14.59 -17.68 15.94
C SER A 72 15.21 -17.84 14.54
N ILE A 73 15.73 -16.75 13.95
CA ILE A 73 16.45 -16.80 12.69
C ILE A 73 17.94 -17.00 13.03
N PRO A 74 18.59 -18.08 12.58
CA PRO A 74 20.02 -18.27 12.78
C PRO A 74 20.77 -17.02 12.31
N TYR A 75 21.61 -16.44 13.18
CA TYR A 75 22.31 -15.18 12.91
C TYR A 75 23.07 -15.19 11.57
N GLU A 76 23.58 -16.35 11.17
CA GLU A 76 24.27 -16.58 9.90
C GLU A 76 23.36 -16.37 8.67
N LEU A 77 22.10 -16.79 8.74
CA LEU A 77 21.12 -16.58 7.66
C LEU A 77 20.69 -15.11 7.57
N TYR A 78 20.48 -14.47 8.72
CA TYR A 78 20.16 -13.04 8.80
C TYR A 78 21.31 -12.16 8.29
N ALA A 79 22.55 -12.46 8.71
CA ALA A 79 23.75 -11.76 8.27
C ALA A 79 23.96 -11.91 6.76
N LYS A 80 23.77 -13.13 6.22
CA LYS A 80 23.85 -13.39 4.78
C LYS A 80 22.79 -12.61 3.99
N GLN A 81 21.53 -12.63 4.42
CA GLN A 81 20.46 -11.86 3.77
C GLN A 81 20.69 -10.35 3.83
N THR A 82 21.24 -9.85 4.94
CA THR A 82 21.57 -8.43 5.10
C THR A 82 22.70 -8.04 4.16
N GLN A 83 23.73 -8.88 4.03
CA GLN A 83 24.83 -8.68 3.09
C GLN A 83 24.34 -8.72 1.62
N ASP A 84 23.44 -9.63 1.27
CA ASP A 84 22.85 -9.72 -0.06
C ASP A 84 21.99 -8.47 -0.38
N LEU A 85 21.24 -7.95 0.59
CA LEU A 85 20.49 -6.70 0.47
C LEU A 85 21.40 -5.49 0.32
N GLU A 86 22.48 -5.39 1.10
CA GLU A 86 23.46 -4.31 0.98
C GLU A 86 24.17 -4.34 -0.37
N LYS A 87 24.51 -5.53 -0.87
CA LYS A 87 25.06 -5.71 -2.20
C LYS A 87 24.09 -5.25 -3.28
N THR A 88 22.83 -5.68 -3.19
CA THR A 88 21.77 -5.27 -4.14
C THR A 88 21.55 -3.75 -4.11
N ARG A 89 21.58 -3.14 -2.92
CA ARG A 89 21.49 -1.69 -2.75
C ARG A 89 22.68 -0.98 -3.40
N SER A 90 23.89 -1.49 -3.21
CA SER A 90 25.11 -0.94 -3.83
C SER A 90 25.04 -1.05 -5.36
N ASP A 91 24.57 -2.18 -5.89
CA ASP A 91 24.42 -2.39 -7.33
C ASP A 91 23.38 -1.42 -7.92
N TYR A 92 22.27 -1.19 -7.23
CA TYR A 92 21.25 -0.22 -7.63
C TYR A 92 21.78 1.22 -7.63
N ILE A 93 22.53 1.63 -6.60
CA ILE A 93 23.17 2.96 -6.56
C ILE A 93 24.13 3.13 -7.74
N ASN A 94 24.93 2.10 -8.07
CA ASN A 94 25.82 2.12 -9.23
C ASN A 94 25.07 2.27 -10.56
N ILE A 95 23.89 1.66 -10.69
CA ILE A 95 23.03 1.81 -11.86
C ILE A 95 22.50 3.25 -11.95
N LEU A 96 22.02 3.82 -10.84
CA LEU A 96 21.55 5.21 -10.79
C LEU A 96 22.66 6.21 -11.11
N GLU A 97 23.89 5.98 -10.63
CA GLU A 97 25.04 6.81 -10.98
C GLU A 97 25.37 6.74 -12.47
N LYS A 98 25.30 5.54 -13.08
CA LYS A 98 25.48 5.39 -14.53
C LYS A 98 24.37 6.09 -15.31
N GLU A 99 23.12 5.94 -14.89
CA GLU A 99 21.96 6.57 -15.51
C GLU A 99 22.03 8.09 -15.44
N THR A 100 22.31 8.65 -14.26
CA THR A 100 22.46 10.10 -14.07
C THR A 100 23.61 10.64 -14.91
N ASN A 101 24.75 9.95 -14.98
CA ASN A 101 25.85 10.31 -15.88
C ASN A 101 25.46 10.27 -17.36
N LEU A 102 24.64 9.29 -17.78
CA LEU A 102 24.11 9.23 -19.15
C LEU A 102 23.15 10.39 -19.44
N ARG A 103 22.25 10.71 -18.51
CA ARG A 103 21.34 11.87 -18.62
C ARG A 103 22.13 13.18 -18.73
N PHE A 104 23.18 13.38 -17.93
CA PHE A 104 24.06 14.55 -18.05
C PHE A 104 24.79 14.61 -19.40
N LYS A 105 25.26 13.48 -19.92
CA LYS A 105 25.87 13.41 -21.25
C LYS A 105 24.86 13.72 -22.36
N LEU A 106 23.63 13.22 -22.25
CA LEU A 106 22.54 13.50 -23.21
C LEU A 106 22.15 14.98 -23.22
N ILE A 107 22.05 15.62 -22.05
CA ILE A 107 21.79 17.06 -21.96
C ILE A 107 22.93 17.86 -22.62
N ARG A 108 24.20 17.49 -22.37
CA ARG A 108 25.33 18.13 -23.06
C ARG A 108 25.31 17.92 -24.58
N LEU A 109 24.83 16.76 -25.05
CA LEU A 109 24.68 16.47 -26.48
C LEU A 109 23.52 17.27 -27.10
N SER A 110 22.38 17.43 -26.42
CA SER A 110 21.28 18.28 -26.92
C SER A 110 21.68 19.75 -27.00
N ASP A 111 22.51 20.23 -26.07
CA ASP A 111 23.09 21.58 -26.11
C ASP A 111 24.09 21.71 -27.27
N CYS A 112 24.81 20.64 -27.63
CA CYS A 112 25.65 20.61 -28.82
C CYS A 112 24.85 20.54 -30.12
N ASP A 113 23.75 19.80 -30.19
CA ASP A 113 22.91 19.69 -31.39
C ASP A 113 22.20 21.01 -31.71
N THR A 114 21.70 21.71 -30.70
CA THR A 114 21.13 23.06 -30.88
C THR A 114 22.19 24.07 -31.34
N LEU A 115 23.42 24.01 -30.80
CA LEU A 115 24.54 24.84 -31.25
C LEU A 115 24.99 24.49 -32.69
N THR A 116 24.95 23.21 -33.06
CA THR A 116 25.32 22.72 -34.39
C THR A 116 24.26 23.08 -35.42
N GLN A 117 22.97 22.99 -35.08
CA GLN A 117 21.86 23.46 -35.92
C GLN A 117 21.90 24.98 -36.10
N SER A 118 22.20 25.74 -35.04
CA SER A 118 22.40 27.20 -35.11
C SER A 118 23.57 27.58 -36.02
N LYS A 119 24.72 26.90 -35.89
CA LYS A 119 25.88 27.13 -36.77
C LYS A 119 25.60 26.70 -38.21
N ASN A 120 24.96 25.56 -38.44
CA ASN A 120 24.59 25.11 -39.78
C ASN A 120 23.59 26.05 -40.45
N ALA A 121 22.60 26.58 -39.72
CA ALA A 121 21.70 27.59 -40.25
C ALA A 121 22.44 28.89 -40.64
N TYR A 122 23.43 29.31 -39.83
CA TYR A 122 24.29 30.44 -40.16
C TYR A 122 25.16 30.17 -41.40
N PHE A 123 25.77 28.99 -41.50
CA PHE A 123 26.60 28.61 -42.65
C PHE A 123 25.78 28.47 -43.93
N MET A 124 24.60 27.85 -43.89
CA MET A 124 23.70 27.74 -45.04
C MET A 124 23.23 29.12 -45.51
N LYS A 125 22.88 30.02 -44.59
CA LYS A 125 22.54 31.40 -44.93
C LYS A 125 23.71 32.15 -45.59
N ARG A 126 24.92 31.96 -45.08
CA ARG A 126 26.13 32.58 -45.65
C ARG A 126 26.48 32.01 -47.03
N ILE A 127 26.31 30.70 -47.24
CA ILE A 127 26.46 30.06 -48.55
C ILE A 127 25.41 30.59 -49.53
N ASP A 128 24.15 30.77 -49.11
CA ASP A 128 23.11 31.37 -49.96
C ASP A 128 23.43 32.84 -50.31
N ASP A 129 23.94 33.62 -49.36
CA ASP A 129 24.34 35.00 -49.59
C ASP A 129 25.57 35.09 -50.52
N GLU A 130 26.54 34.18 -50.38
CA GLU A 130 27.70 34.05 -51.28
C GLU A 130 27.32 33.53 -52.66
N ASN A 131 26.38 32.58 -52.77
CA ASN A 131 25.85 32.09 -54.04
C ASN A 131 25.06 33.18 -54.79
N LYS A 132 24.30 34.03 -54.08
CA LYS A 132 23.70 35.24 -54.67
C LYS A 132 24.76 36.22 -55.17
N GLY A 133 25.88 36.34 -54.46
CA GLY A 133 27.05 37.09 -54.92
C GLY A 133 27.67 36.50 -56.20
N CYS A 134 27.81 35.17 -56.27
CA CYS A 134 28.32 34.45 -57.43
C CYS A 134 27.36 34.50 -58.63
N GLU A 135 26.04 34.50 -58.43
CA GLU A 135 25.05 34.71 -59.51
C GLU A 135 25.15 36.12 -60.12
N LEU A 136 25.52 37.12 -59.32
CA LEU A 136 25.83 38.47 -59.80
C LEU A 136 27.15 38.51 -60.57
N GLU A 137 28.18 37.79 -60.12
CA GLU A 137 29.47 37.66 -60.83
C GLU A 137 29.37 36.79 -62.12
N LEU A 138 28.45 35.83 -62.19
CA LEU A 138 28.19 35.05 -63.41
C LEU A 138 27.55 35.90 -64.52
N LYS A 139 26.72 36.90 -64.15
CA LYS A 139 26.26 37.93 -65.10
C LYS A 139 27.39 38.85 -65.57
N GLU A 140 28.42 39.07 -64.75
CA GLU A 140 29.65 39.77 -65.18
C GLU A 140 30.56 38.88 -66.05
N ASN A 141 30.52 37.55 -65.89
CA ASN A 141 31.29 36.61 -66.74
C ASN A 141 30.68 36.39 -68.14
N GLU A 142 29.39 36.66 -68.37
CA GLU A 142 28.86 36.82 -69.74
C GLU A 142 29.57 37.96 -70.51
N PHE A 143 30.07 38.98 -69.78
CA PHE A 143 30.90 40.05 -70.33
C PHE A 143 32.33 39.57 -70.67
N VAL A 144 32.87 38.58 -69.93
CA VAL A 144 34.22 38.03 -70.18
C VAL A 144 34.26 37.15 -71.44
N ILE A 145 33.16 36.44 -71.76
CA ILE A 145 33.07 35.68 -73.03
C ILE A 145 33.08 36.63 -74.24
N GLN A 146 32.48 37.82 -74.14
CA GLN A 146 32.59 38.86 -75.18
C GLN A 146 34.02 39.42 -75.30
N VAL A 147 34.80 39.42 -74.22
CA VAL A 147 36.21 39.84 -74.20
C VAL A 147 37.15 38.78 -74.79
N GLU A 148 36.83 37.49 -74.67
CA GLU A 148 37.59 36.40 -75.31
C GLU A 148 37.42 36.42 -76.85
N ASP A 149 36.24 36.77 -77.35
CA ASP A 149 35.98 37.02 -78.78
C ASP A 149 36.68 38.30 -79.28
N LEU A 150 36.82 39.32 -78.41
CA LEU A 150 37.68 40.49 -78.66
C LEU A 150 39.17 40.14 -78.70
N ARG A 151 39.64 39.17 -77.91
CA ARG A 151 41.02 38.66 -77.97
C ARG A 151 41.32 37.86 -79.25
N LYS A 152 40.33 37.14 -79.78
CA LYS A 152 40.46 36.49 -81.11
C LYS A 152 40.57 37.51 -82.23
N THR A 153 39.81 38.61 -82.17
CA THR A 153 39.91 39.71 -83.13
C THR A 153 41.21 40.51 -82.98
N ASP A 154 41.74 40.72 -81.77
CA ASP A 154 43.05 41.35 -81.55
C ASP A 154 44.23 40.49 -82.02
N LYS A 155 44.15 39.15 -81.89
CA LYS A 155 45.13 38.24 -82.52
C LYS A 155 45.08 38.27 -84.04
N MET A 156 43.92 38.53 -84.65
CA MET A 156 43.81 38.75 -86.09
C MET A 156 44.37 40.11 -86.53
N LEU A 157 44.27 41.14 -85.67
CA LEU A 157 44.89 42.46 -85.88
C LEU A 157 46.43 42.40 -85.79
N LYS A 158 46.99 41.72 -84.77
CA LYS A 158 48.45 41.60 -84.57
C LYS A 158 49.17 40.74 -85.63
N ASN A 159 48.46 39.84 -86.31
CA ASN A 159 49.00 39.07 -87.44
C ASN A 159 48.92 39.80 -88.80
N GLY A 160 48.67 41.12 -88.79
CA GLY A 160 48.90 41.98 -89.96
C GLY A 160 47.84 41.91 -91.06
N LYS A 161 46.54 41.82 -90.72
CA LYS A 161 45.45 41.92 -91.70
C LYS A 161 44.46 43.06 -91.51
N MET A 162 44.69 44.00 -90.60
CA MET A 162 43.90 45.24 -90.52
C MET A 162 44.74 46.42 -90.04
N GLU A 163 44.76 47.50 -90.82
CA GLU A 163 45.23 48.81 -90.36
C GLU A 163 44.10 49.48 -89.55
N VAL A 164 44.40 49.87 -88.30
CA VAL A 164 43.56 50.81 -87.55
C VAL A 164 44.43 51.94 -87.03
N LYS A 165 44.16 53.15 -87.52
CA LYS A 165 44.73 54.41 -87.03
C LYS A 165 43.99 54.84 -85.76
N GLY A 166 44.75 55.12 -84.70
CA GLY A 166 44.42 56.13 -83.69
C GLY A 166 43.67 55.66 -82.43
N SER A 167 44.03 56.28 -81.30
CA SER A 167 43.51 56.16 -79.92
C SER A 167 43.97 54.92 -79.12
N SER A 168 44.26 54.97 -77.81
CA SER A 168 44.65 56.02 -76.87
C SER A 168 45.19 55.29 -75.61
N LYS A 169 45.91 56.01 -74.74
CA LYS A 169 46.49 55.56 -73.45
C LYS A 169 45.54 54.72 -72.55
N LYS A 170 44.23 54.83 -72.76
CA LYS A 170 43.15 54.16 -72.02
C LYS A 170 43.18 52.62 -72.12
N SER A 171 43.62 52.07 -73.26
CA SER A 171 43.62 50.61 -73.44
C SER A 171 44.71 49.87 -72.67
N VAL A 172 45.74 50.58 -72.19
CA VAL A 172 46.85 50.00 -71.42
C VAL A 172 46.46 49.93 -69.94
N ASP A 173 45.83 50.99 -69.41
CA ASP A 173 45.32 51.03 -68.05
C ASP A 173 44.20 49.98 -67.86
N ASP A 174 43.29 49.84 -68.83
CA ASP A 174 42.24 48.81 -68.81
C ASP A 174 42.81 47.37 -68.82
N HIS A 175 43.97 47.16 -69.44
CA HIS A 175 44.65 45.85 -69.44
C HIS A 175 45.32 45.53 -68.10
N GLN A 176 45.81 46.56 -67.42
CA GLN A 176 46.50 46.42 -66.14
C GLN A 176 45.50 46.17 -65.00
N ASP A 177 44.33 46.79 -65.06
CA ASP A 177 43.21 46.51 -64.16
C ASP A 177 42.66 45.08 -64.36
N LEU A 178 42.58 44.59 -65.59
CA LEU A 178 42.19 43.22 -65.90
C LEU A 178 43.17 42.17 -65.35
N LEU A 179 44.48 42.45 -65.42
CA LEU A 179 45.50 41.60 -64.81
C LEU A 179 45.41 41.60 -63.28
N PHE A 180 45.09 42.75 -62.67
CA PHE A 180 44.87 42.85 -61.23
C PHE A 180 43.64 42.06 -60.79
N CYS A 181 42.54 42.14 -61.54
CA CYS A 181 41.34 41.34 -61.30
C CYS A 181 41.61 39.83 -61.44
N LEU A 182 42.38 39.41 -62.44
CA LEU A 182 42.79 38.01 -62.62
C LEU A 182 43.65 37.50 -61.45
N ASP A 183 44.59 38.32 -60.96
CA ASP A 183 45.42 37.95 -59.82
C ASP A 183 44.60 37.88 -58.51
N ARG A 184 43.61 38.76 -58.36
CA ARG A 184 42.64 38.73 -57.26
C ARG A 184 41.76 37.49 -57.31
N MET A 185 41.25 37.11 -58.48
CA MET A 185 40.46 35.89 -58.66
C MET A 185 41.28 34.63 -58.38
N LYS A 186 42.54 34.56 -58.82
CA LYS A 186 43.43 33.44 -58.49
C LYS A 186 43.66 33.29 -56.99
N LYS A 187 43.93 34.40 -56.28
CA LYS A 187 44.08 34.38 -54.81
C LYS A 187 42.80 33.91 -54.12
N ARG A 188 41.63 34.32 -54.63
CA ARG A 188 40.34 33.90 -54.09
C ARG A 188 40.06 32.41 -54.35
N ASN A 189 40.45 31.89 -55.52
CA ASN A 189 40.29 30.48 -55.83
C ASN A 189 41.14 29.58 -54.92
N ILE A 190 42.39 29.99 -54.64
CA ILE A 190 43.26 29.29 -53.67
C ILE A 190 42.66 29.32 -52.25
N HIS A 191 41.99 30.42 -51.88
CA HIS A 191 41.32 30.52 -50.58
C HIS A 191 40.13 29.56 -50.49
N LEU A 192 39.30 29.51 -51.54
CA LEU A 192 38.15 28.60 -51.62
C LEU A 192 38.57 27.12 -51.61
N GLU A 193 39.67 26.75 -52.27
CA GLU A 193 40.20 25.38 -52.20
C GLU A 193 40.59 24.98 -50.76
N ARG A 194 41.18 25.90 -49.99
CA ARG A 194 41.52 25.64 -48.58
C ARG A 194 40.28 25.54 -47.69
N GLU A 195 39.26 26.36 -47.94
CA GLU A 195 37.99 26.26 -47.22
C GLU A 195 37.29 24.94 -47.52
N TYR A 196 37.29 24.51 -48.79
CA TYR A 196 36.77 23.20 -49.19
C TYR A 196 37.49 22.04 -48.49
N GLU A 197 38.83 22.06 -48.42
CA GLU A 197 39.58 21.04 -47.67
C GLU A 197 39.24 21.01 -46.18
N ASN A 198 39.03 22.18 -45.56
CA ASN A 198 38.65 22.26 -44.15
C ASN A 198 37.24 21.72 -43.91
N VAL A 199 36.29 22.09 -44.75
CA VAL A 199 34.91 21.55 -44.70
C VAL A 199 34.92 20.04 -44.89
N ASN A 200 35.75 19.51 -45.80
CA ASN A 200 35.82 18.07 -46.04
C ASN A 200 36.44 17.31 -44.85
N LYS A 201 37.43 17.91 -44.16
CA LYS A 201 37.97 17.37 -42.89
C LYS A 201 36.91 17.35 -41.80
N GLU A 202 36.16 18.42 -41.64
CA GLU A 202 35.06 18.50 -40.66
C GLU A 202 33.97 17.47 -40.94
N LEU A 203 33.57 17.31 -42.21
CA LEU A 203 32.60 16.30 -42.65
C LEU A 203 33.07 14.87 -42.32
N SER A 204 34.36 14.58 -42.50
CA SER A 204 34.94 13.28 -42.13
C SER A 204 34.87 13.00 -40.63
N SER A 205 35.01 14.04 -39.80
CA SER A 205 34.93 13.93 -38.34
C SER A 205 33.50 13.70 -37.86
N VAL A 206 32.53 14.32 -38.54
CA VAL A 206 31.10 14.15 -38.26
C VAL A 206 30.65 12.74 -38.61
N LYS A 207 31.06 12.19 -39.77
CA LYS A 207 30.75 10.80 -40.14
C LYS A 207 31.30 9.76 -39.15
N LYS A 208 32.48 10.01 -38.57
CA LYS A 208 33.03 9.14 -37.52
C LYS A 208 32.20 9.19 -36.23
N LYS A 209 31.72 10.38 -35.85
CA LYS A 209 30.82 10.52 -34.69
C LYS A 209 29.48 9.86 -34.92
N GLU A 210 28.92 9.97 -36.12
CA GLU A 210 27.66 9.33 -36.50
C GLU A 210 27.75 7.80 -36.43
N SER A 211 28.84 7.21 -36.96
CA SER A 211 29.09 5.77 -36.86
C SER A 211 29.21 5.28 -35.41
N TYR A 212 29.87 6.05 -34.53
CA TYR A 212 29.93 5.75 -33.10
C TYR A 212 28.54 5.80 -32.45
N LEU A 213 27.75 6.84 -32.75
CA LEU A 213 26.40 6.99 -32.21
C LEU A 213 25.45 5.88 -32.67
N GLN A 214 25.56 5.41 -33.91
CA GLN A 214 24.78 4.27 -34.41
C GLN A 214 25.14 2.97 -33.67
N SER A 215 26.42 2.75 -33.37
CA SER A 215 26.84 1.57 -32.59
C SER A 215 26.30 1.60 -31.15
N GLU A 216 26.25 2.78 -30.53
CA GLU A 216 25.72 2.92 -29.17
C GLU A 216 24.19 2.84 -29.14
N LEU A 217 23.51 3.32 -30.19
CA LEU A 217 22.06 3.17 -30.34
C LEU A 217 21.66 1.69 -30.44
N ALA A 218 22.39 0.89 -31.21
CA ALA A 218 22.18 -0.55 -31.32
C ALA A 218 22.35 -1.26 -29.97
N ARG A 219 23.33 -0.83 -29.17
CA ARG A 219 23.56 -1.35 -27.81
C ARG A 219 22.47 -0.95 -26.83
N VAL A 220 21.93 0.27 -26.92
CA VAL A 220 20.81 0.72 -26.08
C VAL A 220 19.51 -0.02 -26.44
N GLN A 221 19.32 -0.37 -27.71
CA GLN A 221 18.15 -1.11 -28.17
C GLN A 221 18.10 -2.58 -27.71
N SER A 222 19.22 -3.19 -27.29
CA SER A 222 19.23 -4.56 -26.76
C SER A 222 18.89 -4.66 -25.27
N ILE A 223 19.05 -3.57 -24.50
CA ILE A 223 18.79 -3.51 -23.05
C ILE A 223 17.34 -3.89 -22.66
N PRO A 224 16.29 -3.49 -23.40
CA PRO A 224 14.91 -3.88 -23.10
C PRO A 224 14.68 -5.39 -23.20
N GLN A 225 15.37 -6.10 -24.10
CA GLN A 225 15.25 -7.56 -24.22
C GLN A 225 15.89 -8.27 -23.03
N ASP A 226 17.04 -7.79 -22.57
CA ASP A 226 17.72 -8.34 -21.39
C ASP A 226 16.86 -8.15 -20.13
N LEU A 227 16.32 -6.95 -19.91
CA LEU A 227 15.42 -6.66 -18.79
C LEU A 227 14.13 -7.48 -18.83
N GLN A 228 13.61 -7.76 -20.02
CA GLN A 228 12.40 -8.58 -20.19
C GLN A 228 12.67 -10.06 -19.90
N SER A 229 13.87 -10.56 -20.22
CA SER A 229 14.29 -11.92 -19.87
C SER A 229 14.48 -12.08 -18.35
N GLU A 230 15.05 -11.07 -17.68
CA GLU A 230 15.26 -11.06 -16.23
C GLU A 230 13.94 -11.01 -15.47
N ARG A 231 12.99 -10.17 -15.93
CA ARG A 231 11.62 -10.12 -15.39
C ARG A 231 10.88 -11.46 -15.51
N ASN A 232 11.03 -12.16 -16.64
CA ASN A 232 10.40 -13.47 -16.85
C ASN A 232 10.98 -14.55 -15.94
N TYR A 233 12.28 -14.48 -15.65
CA TYR A 233 12.93 -15.36 -14.68
C TYR A 233 12.38 -15.12 -13.27
N GLU A 234 12.22 -13.86 -12.87
CA GLU A 234 11.72 -13.48 -11.55
C GLU A 234 10.26 -13.89 -11.33
N ILE A 235 9.40 -13.69 -12.34
CA ILE A 235 8.01 -14.16 -12.32
C ILE A 235 7.95 -15.68 -12.17
N SER A 236 8.81 -16.43 -12.86
CA SER A 236 8.84 -17.89 -12.75
C SER A 236 9.27 -18.35 -11.35
N LYS A 237 10.22 -17.65 -10.72
CA LYS A 237 10.66 -17.94 -9.35
C LYS A 237 9.53 -17.73 -8.33
N ILE A 238 8.84 -16.58 -8.40
CA ILE A 238 7.71 -16.25 -7.52
C ILE A 238 6.57 -17.27 -7.67
N LYS A 239 6.31 -17.73 -8.90
CA LYS A 239 5.29 -18.75 -9.16
C LYS A 239 5.61 -20.08 -8.45
N ASN A 240 6.86 -20.53 -8.53
CA ASN A 240 7.30 -21.76 -7.87
C ASN A 240 7.23 -21.65 -6.34
N GLU A 241 7.60 -20.49 -5.77
CA GLU A 241 7.47 -20.24 -4.32
C GLU A 241 6.00 -20.27 -3.86
N ASN A 242 5.09 -19.70 -4.66
CA ASN A 242 3.65 -19.74 -4.38
C ASN A 242 3.07 -21.17 -4.46
N GLU A 243 3.52 -21.99 -5.39
CA GLU A 243 3.12 -23.40 -5.48
C GLU A 243 3.61 -24.21 -4.27
N SER A 244 4.84 -23.94 -3.81
CA SER A 244 5.37 -24.53 -2.58
C SER A 244 4.54 -24.15 -1.35
N LEU A 245 4.17 -22.87 -1.20
CA LEU A 245 3.35 -22.39 -0.08
C LEU A 245 1.94 -23.00 -0.08
N LYS A 246 1.34 -23.18 -1.27
CA LYS A 246 0.06 -23.88 -1.40
C LYS A 246 0.14 -25.34 -0.95
N ALA A 247 1.23 -26.04 -1.28
CA ALA A 247 1.45 -27.40 -0.81
C ALA A 247 1.58 -27.47 0.72
N THR A 248 2.33 -26.54 1.33
CA THR A 248 2.47 -26.48 2.80
C THR A 248 1.14 -26.17 3.50
N ASN A 249 0.34 -25.25 2.97
CA ASN A 249 -0.98 -24.92 3.52
C ASN A 249 -1.94 -26.12 3.45
N CYS A 250 -1.90 -26.89 2.35
CA CYS A 250 -2.67 -28.12 2.20
C CYS A 250 -2.29 -29.16 3.28
N GLN A 251 -0.99 -29.32 3.54
CA GLN A 251 -0.50 -30.23 4.57
C GLN A 251 -0.94 -29.80 5.98
N GLN A 252 -0.85 -28.50 6.30
CA GLN A 252 -1.31 -27.98 7.60
C GLN A 252 -2.82 -28.19 7.81
N LYS A 253 -3.64 -28.06 6.76
CA LYS A 253 -5.08 -28.35 6.83
C LYS A 253 -5.37 -29.83 7.12
N LEU A 254 -4.56 -30.74 6.57
CA LEU A 254 -4.66 -32.17 6.88
C LEU A 254 -4.29 -32.46 8.34
N ASP A 255 -3.24 -31.82 8.86
CA ASP A 255 -2.81 -32.01 10.24
C ASP A 255 -3.86 -31.49 11.23
N VAL A 256 -4.47 -30.32 10.97
CA VAL A 256 -5.59 -29.79 11.79
C VAL A 256 -6.78 -30.75 11.82
N ARG A 257 -7.11 -31.41 10.70
CA ARG A 257 -8.18 -32.43 10.69
C ARG A 257 -7.84 -33.63 11.57
N LYS A 258 -6.60 -34.13 11.50
CA LYS A 258 -6.16 -35.23 12.38
C LYS A 258 -6.24 -34.86 13.86
N TYR A 259 -5.88 -33.64 14.22
CA TYR A 259 -6.01 -33.17 15.61
C TYR A 259 -7.47 -33.05 16.06
N LYS A 260 -8.38 -32.62 15.18
CA LYS A 260 -9.83 -32.62 15.47
C LYS A 260 -10.37 -34.04 15.68
N GLU A 261 -9.99 -34.99 14.83
CA GLU A 261 -10.40 -36.40 14.99
C GLU A 261 -9.89 -37.01 16.31
N LEU A 262 -8.65 -36.72 16.70
CA LEU A 262 -8.11 -37.15 18.00
C LEU A 262 -8.87 -36.53 19.17
N ALA A 263 -9.20 -35.24 19.10
CA ALA A 263 -9.97 -34.56 20.15
C ALA A 263 -11.40 -35.14 20.28
N GLU A 264 -12.03 -35.51 19.16
CA GLU A 264 -13.34 -36.17 19.18
C GLU A 264 -13.29 -37.58 19.79
N ILE A 265 -12.23 -38.35 19.53
CA ILE A 265 -12.02 -39.67 20.16
C ILE A 265 -11.87 -39.50 21.67
N PHE A 266 -11.00 -38.59 22.13
CA PHE A 266 -10.85 -38.30 23.56
C PHE A 266 -12.14 -37.82 24.20
N SER A 267 -12.94 -37.01 23.49
CA SER A 267 -14.24 -36.55 24.00
C SER A 267 -15.26 -37.69 24.12
N LYS A 268 -15.21 -38.71 23.26
CA LYS A 268 -16.08 -39.89 23.35
C LYS A 268 -15.66 -40.82 24.48
N ASP A 269 -14.36 -41.00 24.68
CA ASP A 269 -13.82 -41.81 25.79
C ASP A 269 -14.17 -41.18 27.16
N LEU A 270 -14.14 -39.85 27.26
CA LEU A 270 -14.60 -39.10 28.44
C LEU A 270 -16.11 -39.25 28.69
N GLN A 271 -16.93 -39.34 27.64
CA GLN A 271 -18.38 -39.54 27.76
C GLN A 271 -18.75 -40.98 28.16
N GLN A 272 -17.89 -41.97 27.90
CA GLN A 272 -18.10 -43.35 28.33
C GLN A 272 -17.76 -43.58 29.81
N MET A 273 -17.06 -42.65 30.47
CA MET A 273 -16.78 -42.69 31.92
C MET A 273 -17.89 -42.06 32.81
N ASN A 274 -19.09 -41.82 32.27
CA ASN A 274 -20.17 -41.15 33.01
C ASN A 274 -20.71 -41.98 34.20
N CYS A 275 -20.34 -41.58 35.43
CA CYS A 275 -21.21 -41.74 36.59
C CYS A 275 -22.40 -40.77 36.48
N SER A 276 -23.62 -41.22 36.81
CA SER A 276 -24.83 -40.40 36.64
C SER A 276 -24.86 -39.22 37.63
N PRO A 277 -25.44 -38.05 37.25
CA PRO A 277 -25.58 -36.89 38.13
C PRO A 277 -26.32 -37.18 39.44
N ASP A 278 -27.30 -38.09 39.41
CA ASP A 278 -28.09 -38.50 40.58
C ASP A 278 -27.28 -39.36 41.57
N SER A 279 -26.28 -40.09 41.08
CA SER A 279 -25.37 -40.88 41.92
C SER A 279 -24.43 -39.97 42.73
N LEU A 280 -23.91 -38.91 42.11
CA LEU A 280 -22.99 -37.98 42.75
C LEU A 280 -23.73 -37.11 43.79
N ALA A 281 -24.94 -36.66 43.47
CA ALA A 281 -25.78 -35.89 44.39
C ALA A 281 -26.12 -36.68 45.67
N ARG A 282 -26.44 -37.98 45.55
CA ARG A 282 -26.69 -38.84 46.72
C ARG A 282 -25.44 -39.07 47.56
N GLN A 283 -24.27 -39.29 46.95
CA GLN A 283 -23.02 -39.43 47.69
C GLN A 283 -22.65 -38.15 48.46
N ILE A 284 -22.92 -36.97 47.88
CA ILE A 284 -22.73 -35.68 48.55
C ILE A 284 -23.64 -35.60 49.78
N ASP A 285 -24.91 -35.96 49.68
CA ASP A 285 -25.86 -35.91 50.80
C ASP A 285 -25.53 -36.94 51.89
N GLU A 286 -25.15 -38.17 51.52
CA GLU A 286 -24.70 -39.21 52.47
C GLU A 286 -23.43 -38.78 53.24
N LEU A 287 -22.44 -38.20 52.55
CA LEU A 287 -21.23 -37.69 53.20
C LEU A 287 -21.50 -36.45 54.06
N LYS A 288 -22.49 -35.63 53.71
CA LYS A 288 -22.95 -34.49 54.53
C LYS A 288 -23.56 -34.98 55.85
N ILE A 289 -24.34 -36.06 55.79
CA ILE A 289 -24.93 -36.73 56.97
C ILE A 289 -23.82 -37.35 57.83
N LEU A 290 -22.87 -38.07 57.23
CA LEU A 290 -21.72 -38.65 57.96
C LEU A 290 -20.83 -37.58 58.61
N CYS A 291 -20.55 -36.48 57.92
CA CYS A 291 -19.78 -35.37 58.47
C CYS A 291 -20.50 -34.67 59.63
N SER A 292 -21.82 -34.53 59.56
CA SER A 292 -22.62 -33.88 60.61
C SER A 292 -22.83 -34.77 61.84
N GLN A 293 -22.85 -36.10 61.69
CA GLN A 293 -22.94 -37.06 62.80
C GLN A 293 -21.63 -37.21 63.59
N ASN A 294 -20.47 -36.95 62.99
CA ASN A 294 -19.14 -37.10 63.60
C ASN A 294 -18.42 -35.78 63.93
N CYS A 295 -19.15 -34.67 64.08
CA CYS A 295 -18.59 -33.34 64.40
C CYS A 295 -17.89 -33.23 65.78
N GLY A 296 -17.79 -34.31 66.57
CA GLY A 296 -17.23 -34.31 67.91
C GLY A 296 -16.04 -35.25 68.19
N SER A 297 -15.65 -36.15 67.27
CA SER A 297 -14.53 -37.09 67.51
C SER A 297 -13.30 -36.76 66.66
N THR A 298 -12.12 -36.87 67.27
CA THR A 298 -10.79 -36.70 66.64
C THR A 298 -10.36 -37.92 65.82
N ASP A 299 -11.28 -38.82 65.46
CA ASP A 299 -10.95 -40.05 64.74
C ASP A 299 -10.56 -39.76 63.29
N ASP A 300 -9.51 -40.44 62.83
CA ASP A 300 -8.96 -40.36 61.46
C ASP A 300 -10.08 -40.55 60.39
N GLN A 301 -11.11 -41.38 60.65
CA GLN A 301 -12.30 -41.54 59.79
C GLN A 301 -13.09 -40.25 59.56
N SER A 302 -13.23 -39.40 60.57
CA SER A 302 -14.01 -38.15 60.46
C SER A 302 -13.28 -37.14 59.58
N VAL A 303 -11.93 -37.12 59.67
CA VAL A 303 -11.06 -36.31 58.82
C VAL A 303 -11.11 -36.82 57.38
N ILE A 304 -10.98 -38.13 57.16
CA ILE A 304 -11.10 -38.74 55.81
C ILE A 304 -12.44 -38.40 55.18
N SER A 305 -13.55 -38.50 55.93
CA SER A 305 -14.90 -38.19 55.42
C SER A 305 -15.05 -36.71 55.05
N ARG A 306 -14.46 -35.79 55.81
CA ARG A 306 -14.45 -34.34 55.47
C ARG A 306 -13.62 -34.04 54.22
N ILE A 307 -12.45 -34.66 54.08
CA ILE A 307 -11.59 -34.48 52.89
C ILE A 307 -12.28 -35.07 51.65
N GLN A 308 -12.92 -36.25 51.76
CA GLN A 308 -13.71 -36.84 50.68
C GLN A 308 -14.89 -35.96 50.27
N TYR A 309 -15.62 -35.38 51.23
CA TYR A 309 -16.68 -34.41 50.94
C TYR A 309 -16.16 -33.18 50.18
N GLN A 310 -15.04 -32.61 50.62
CA GLN A 310 -14.40 -31.49 49.92
C GLN A 310 -13.99 -31.87 48.50
N ASN A 311 -13.43 -33.07 48.30
CA ASN A 311 -13.00 -33.56 47.00
C ASN A 311 -14.18 -33.70 46.01
N ILE A 312 -15.30 -34.28 46.45
CA ILE A 312 -16.51 -34.40 45.63
C ILE A 312 -17.13 -33.03 45.32
N ASN A 313 -17.12 -32.11 46.29
CA ASN A 313 -17.61 -30.74 46.05
C ASN A 313 -16.74 -30.00 45.02
N LEU A 314 -15.42 -30.15 45.07
CA LEU A 314 -14.51 -29.62 44.04
C LEU A 314 -14.78 -30.24 42.66
N GLU A 315 -15.03 -31.54 42.59
CA GLU A 315 -15.37 -32.22 41.34
C GLU A 315 -16.67 -31.66 40.72
N HIS A 316 -17.68 -31.37 41.54
CA HIS A 316 -18.90 -30.72 41.10
C HIS A 316 -18.66 -29.28 40.59
N ILE A 317 -17.85 -28.49 41.32
CA ILE A 317 -17.46 -27.13 40.90
C ILE A 317 -16.70 -27.17 39.56
N LEU A 318 -15.76 -28.10 39.42
CA LEU A 318 -14.95 -28.29 38.21
C LEU A 318 -15.82 -28.64 37.01
N LYS A 319 -16.79 -29.55 37.17
CA LYS A 319 -17.75 -29.91 36.11
C LYS A 319 -18.57 -28.70 35.64
N ASN A 320 -19.04 -27.87 36.58
CA ASN A 320 -19.77 -26.64 36.25
C ASN A 320 -18.89 -25.62 35.51
N LEU A 321 -17.63 -25.46 35.92
CA LEU A 321 -16.68 -24.58 35.23
C LEU A 321 -16.32 -25.08 33.84
N GLN A 322 -16.12 -26.38 33.66
CA GLN A 322 -15.91 -26.98 32.34
C GLN A 322 -17.12 -26.76 31.41
N GLN A 323 -18.35 -26.87 31.93
CA GLN A 323 -19.55 -26.59 31.15
C GLN A 323 -19.65 -25.10 30.76
N ARG A 324 -19.30 -24.17 31.66
CA ARG A 324 -19.20 -22.74 31.34
C ARG A 324 -18.11 -22.47 30.30
N HIS A 325 -16.95 -23.10 30.44
CA HIS A 325 -15.85 -22.98 29.48
C HIS A 325 -16.27 -23.42 28.08
N LYS A 326 -16.97 -24.57 27.98
CA LYS A 326 -17.54 -25.04 26.72
C LYS A 326 -18.55 -24.04 26.11
N SER A 327 -19.45 -23.48 26.93
CA SER A 327 -20.41 -22.47 26.46
C SER A 327 -19.73 -21.23 25.90
N VAL A 328 -18.65 -20.75 26.53
CA VAL A 328 -17.90 -19.58 26.04
C VAL A 328 -17.14 -19.91 24.76
N LEU A 329 -16.61 -21.13 24.62
CA LEU A 329 -16.01 -21.59 23.36
C LEU A 329 -17.03 -21.61 22.22
N ASP A 330 -18.22 -22.16 22.45
CA ASP A 330 -19.29 -22.18 21.44
C ASP A 330 -19.69 -20.74 21.02
N GLU A 331 -19.77 -19.80 21.97
CA GLU A 331 -20.01 -18.37 21.69
C GLU A 331 -18.88 -17.76 20.84
N THR A 332 -17.61 -18.08 21.12
CA THR A 332 -16.47 -17.57 20.34
C THR A 332 -16.44 -18.10 18.91
N GLU A 333 -16.84 -19.36 18.70
CA GLU A 333 -16.93 -19.95 17.36
C GLU A 333 -18.02 -19.23 16.55
N ILE A 334 -19.19 -18.98 17.14
CA ILE A 334 -20.27 -18.21 16.51
C ILE A 334 -19.81 -16.79 16.16
N MET A 335 -19.12 -16.09 17.06
CA MET A 335 -18.60 -14.75 16.77
C MET A 335 -17.57 -14.75 15.64
N THR A 336 -16.72 -15.77 15.59
CA THR A 336 -15.72 -15.93 14.52
C THR A 336 -16.40 -16.16 13.16
N MET A 337 -17.44 -17.00 13.13
CA MET A 337 -18.26 -17.19 11.92
C MET A 337 -18.95 -15.90 11.47
N ASN A 338 -19.50 -15.12 12.41
CA ASN A 338 -20.14 -13.84 12.10
C ASN A 338 -19.15 -12.81 11.53
N ILE A 339 -17.93 -12.74 12.08
CA ILE A 339 -16.86 -11.89 11.52
C ILE A 339 -16.56 -12.30 10.08
N HIS A 340 -16.41 -13.61 9.82
CA HIS A 340 -16.12 -14.09 8.48
C HIS A 340 -17.25 -13.79 7.48
N GLU A 341 -18.51 -13.92 7.89
CA GLU A 341 -19.66 -13.55 7.06
C GLU A 341 -19.66 -12.04 6.72
N LEU A 342 -19.32 -11.19 7.70
CA LEU A 342 -19.24 -9.75 7.48
C LEU A 342 -18.06 -9.35 6.58
N GLU A 343 -16.91 -10.03 6.69
CA GLU A 343 -15.77 -9.85 5.78
C GLU A 343 -16.16 -10.18 4.34
N ASN A 344 -16.86 -11.31 4.12
CA ASN A 344 -17.37 -11.66 2.79
C ASN A 344 -18.34 -10.60 2.24
N LYS A 345 -19.20 -10.02 3.08
CA LYS A 345 -20.11 -8.93 2.66
C LYS A 345 -19.36 -7.65 2.27
N ILE A 346 -18.24 -7.33 2.93
CA ILE A 346 -17.38 -6.22 2.54
C ILE A 346 -16.78 -6.49 1.16
N ASP A 347 -16.19 -7.66 0.96
CA ASP A 347 -15.60 -8.03 -0.33
C ASP A 347 -16.61 -7.97 -1.48
N GLU A 348 -17.86 -8.41 -1.25
CA GLU A 348 -18.95 -8.29 -2.21
C GLU A 348 -19.29 -6.82 -2.50
N LYS A 349 -19.41 -5.99 -1.47
CA LYS A 349 -19.73 -4.57 -1.61
C LYS A 349 -18.61 -3.78 -2.29
N GLU A 350 -17.36 -4.07 -1.99
CA GLU A 350 -16.22 -3.46 -2.67
C GLU A 350 -16.23 -3.82 -4.16
N LYS A 351 -16.50 -5.08 -4.51
CA LYS A 351 -16.66 -5.50 -5.92
C LYS A 351 -17.79 -4.74 -6.61
N GLU A 352 -18.94 -4.54 -5.95
CA GLU A 352 -20.04 -3.72 -6.48
C GLU A 352 -19.58 -2.28 -6.75
N VAL A 353 -18.84 -1.65 -5.82
CA VAL A 353 -18.29 -0.30 -6.02
C VAL A 353 -17.36 -0.25 -7.22
N TYR A 354 -16.43 -1.21 -7.35
CA TYR A 354 -15.52 -1.26 -8.50
C TYR A 354 -16.27 -1.43 -9.82
N GLN A 355 -17.27 -2.30 -9.88
CA GLN A 355 -18.09 -2.50 -11.09
C GLN A 355 -18.86 -1.24 -11.47
N ILE A 356 -19.43 -0.52 -10.49
CA ILE A 356 -20.14 0.75 -10.73
C ILE A 356 -19.16 1.81 -11.26
N GLN A 357 -17.96 1.93 -10.66
CA GLN A 357 -16.94 2.85 -11.12
C GLN A 357 -16.46 2.54 -12.54
N GLU A 358 -16.25 1.26 -12.85
CA GLU A 358 -15.84 0.83 -14.19
C GLU A 358 -16.93 1.10 -15.23
N LYS A 359 -18.20 0.82 -14.88
CA LYS A 359 -19.35 1.15 -15.73
C LYS A 359 -19.43 2.65 -16.00
N HIS A 360 -19.32 3.48 -14.98
CA HIS A 360 -19.33 4.94 -15.14
C HIS A 360 -18.14 5.45 -15.96
N LYS A 361 -16.96 4.85 -15.81
CA LYS A 361 -15.80 5.17 -16.64
C LYS A 361 -16.08 4.87 -18.12
N LYS A 362 -16.68 3.71 -18.44
CA LYS A 362 -17.07 3.35 -19.81
C LYS A 362 -18.13 4.30 -20.38
N GLU A 363 -19.17 4.63 -19.61
CA GLU A 363 -20.20 5.59 -19.99
C GLU A 363 -19.61 6.99 -20.26
N MET A 364 -18.68 7.44 -19.42
CA MET A 364 -18.03 8.74 -19.57
C MET A 364 -17.11 8.78 -20.79
N SER A 365 -16.35 7.72 -21.07
CA SER A 365 -15.57 7.60 -22.31
C SER A 365 -16.47 7.64 -23.55
N ALA A 366 -17.59 6.92 -23.55
CA ALA A 366 -18.54 6.93 -24.66
C ALA A 366 -19.16 8.32 -24.89
N MET A 367 -19.51 9.04 -23.81
CA MET A 367 -19.99 10.43 -23.93
C MET A 367 -18.91 11.36 -24.50
N LEU A 368 -17.66 11.25 -24.05
CA LEU A 368 -16.55 12.05 -24.56
C LEU A 368 -16.29 11.76 -26.06
N GLU A 369 -16.46 10.52 -26.48
CA GLU A 369 -16.36 10.12 -27.89
C GLU A 369 -17.49 10.74 -28.73
N ILE A 370 -18.74 10.68 -28.26
CA ILE A 370 -19.89 11.33 -28.91
C ILE A 370 -19.66 12.84 -29.03
N ILE A 371 -19.21 13.51 -27.95
CA ILE A 371 -18.90 14.94 -27.96
C ILE A 371 -17.78 15.24 -28.96
N SER A 372 -16.73 14.43 -29.00
CA SER A 372 -15.61 14.60 -29.94
C SER A 372 -16.07 14.46 -31.39
N ASN A 373 -16.95 13.49 -31.68
CA ASN A 373 -17.53 13.28 -33.01
C ASN A 373 -18.44 14.44 -33.42
N LEU A 374 -19.28 14.94 -32.51
CA LEU A 374 -20.13 16.12 -32.76
C LEU A 374 -19.29 17.37 -33.06
N ILE A 375 -18.20 17.58 -32.32
CA ILE A 375 -17.26 18.69 -32.57
C ILE A 375 -16.60 18.53 -33.95
N TYR A 376 -16.18 17.31 -34.31
CA TYR A 376 -15.55 17.03 -35.59
C TYR A 376 -16.51 17.23 -36.78
N GLU A 377 -17.76 16.75 -36.67
CA GLU A 377 -18.78 16.91 -37.70
C GLU A 377 -19.20 18.38 -37.87
N HIS A 378 -19.29 19.15 -36.78
CA HIS A 378 -19.71 20.56 -36.82
C HIS A 378 -18.60 21.55 -37.16
N ASN A 379 -17.32 21.21 -37.01
CA ASN A 379 -16.22 22.04 -37.54
C ASN A 379 -16.27 22.21 -39.08
N ASN A 380 -17.08 21.42 -39.78
CA ASN A 380 -17.36 21.57 -41.22
C ASN A 380 -18.59 22.46 -41.54
N LEU A 381 -19.36 22.89 -40.52
CA LEU A 381 -20.56 23.71 -40.66
C LEU A 381 -20.42 24.98 -39.79
N TYR A 382 -20.11 26.12 -40.43
CA TYR A 382 -19.79 27.44 -39.86
C TYR A 382 -20.88 28.12 -38.98
N THR A 383 -21.83 27.40 -38.37
CA THR A 383 -23.06 28.01 -37.83
C THR A 383 -23.45 27.63 -36.40
N LEU A 384 -22.68 26.81 -35.67
CA LEU A 384 -22.97 26.48 -34.28
C LEU A 384 -22.02 27.17 -33.30
N ASP A 385 -22.61 27.84 -32.30
CA ASP A 385 -21.94 28.57 -31.24
C ASP A 385 -21.18 27.58 -30.34
N PHE A 386 -19.86 27.50 -30.55
CA PHE A 386 -18.95 26.54 -29.92
C PHE A 386 -19.01 26.60 -28.38
N ASP A 387 -19.28 27.79 -27.84
CA ASP A 387 -19.43 28.04 -26.41
C ASP A 387 -20.66 27.32 -25.84
N HIS A 388 -21.74 27.19 -26.61
CA HIS A 388 -22.95 26.48 -26.16
C HIS A 388 -22.73 24.96 -26.07
N ILE A 389 -22.01 24.37 -27.02
CA ILE A 389 -21.66 22.93 -27.01
C ILE A 389 -20.67 22.62 -25.89
N SER A 390 -19.68 23.49 -25.68
CA SER A 390 -18.70 23.36 -24.59
C SER A 390 -19.38 23.46 -23.21
N ASN A 391 -20.26 24.45 -23.02
CA ASN A 391 -20.97 24.61 -21.75
C ASN A 391 -21.95 23.45 -21.47
N TYR A 392 -22.64 22.95 -22.49
CA TYR A 392 -23.57 21.83 -22.34
C TYR A 392 -22.83 20.50 -22.06
N SER A 393 -21.70 20.25 -22.71
CA SER A 393 -20.86 19.07 -22.43
C SER A 393 -20.26 19.12 -21.02
N HIS A 394 -19.75 20.27 -20.57
CA HIS A 394 -19.30 20.46 -19.19
C HIS A 394 -20.41 20.22 -18.16
N PHE A 395 -21.62 20.72 -18.44
CA PHE A 395 -22.78 20.51 -17.57
C PHE A 395 -23.15 19.02 -17.45
N LEU A 396 -23.23 18.30 -18.59
CA LEU A 396 -23.53 16.86 -18.58
C LEU A 396 -22.46 16.05 -17.85
N ILE A 397 -21.17 16.32 -18.10
CA ILE A 397 -20.07 15.65 -17.40
C ILE A 397 -20.17 15.89 -15.88
N SER A 398 -20.42 17.13 -15.46
CA SER A 398 -20.58 17.49 -14.05
C SER A 398 -21.77 16.78 -13.39
N CYS A 399 -22.93 16.72 -14.06
CA CYS A 399 -24.10 16.00 -13.57
C CYS A 399 -23.83 14.49 -13.40
N TYR A 400 -23.16 13.87 -14.37
CA TYR A 400 -22.80 12.45 -14.31
C TYR A 400 -21.77 12.14 -13.21
N GLN A 401 -20.73 12.97 -13.08
CA GLN A 401 -19.75 12.85 -12.01
C GLN A 401 -20.40 12.97 -10.63
N LYS A 402 -21.30 13.95 -10.45
CA LYS A 402 -22.03 14.13 -9.19
C LYS A 402 -22.90 12.92 -8.84
N LYS A 403 -23.57 12.32 -9.84
CA LYS A 403 -24.36 11.10 -9.65
C LYS A 403 -23.49 9.90 -9.26
N ALA A 404 -22.35 9.71 -9.95
CA ALA A 404 -21.41 8.63 -9.65
C ALA A 404 -20.80 8.76 -8.24
N ILE A 405 -20.45 9.99 -7.84
CA ILE A 405 -19.95 10.29 -6.48
C ILE A 405 -21.01 9.96 -5.44
N ASN A 406 -22.27 10.37 -5.65
CA ASN A 406 -23.35 10.09 -4.70
C ASN A 406 -23.59 8.58 -4.52
N VAL A 407 -23.61 7.80 -5.61
CA VAL A 407 -23.76 6.33 -5.54
C VAL A 407 -22.57 5.69 -4.82
N THR A 408 -21.36 6.15 -5.12
CA THR A 408 -20.14 5.66 -4.45
C THR A 408 -20.13 5.97 -2.96
N ASN A 409 -20.59 7.16 -2.57
CA ASN A 409 -20.67 7.56 -1.15
C ASN A 409 -21.69 6.72 -0.38
N LEU A 410 -22.87 6.46 -0.95
CA LEU A 410 -23.87 5.58 -0.33
C LEU A 410 -23.31 4.17 -0.07
N MET A 411 -22.61 3.59 -1.06
CA MET A 411 -22.00 2.27 -0.89
C MET A 411 -20.85 2.28 0.14
N ARG A 412 -20.09 3.38 0.23
CA ARG A 412 -19.08 3.54 1.28
C ARG A 412 -19.70 3.64 2.68
N GLU A 413 -20.84 4.30 2.83
CA GLU A 413 -21.58 4.34 4.10
C GLU A 413 -22.05 2.93 4.51
N GLU A 414 -22.50 2.10 3.57
CA GLU A 414 -22.83 0.70 3.83
C GLU A 414 -21.61 -0.10 4.32
N ILE A 415 -20.45 0.07 3.67
CA ILE A 415 -19.19 -0.57 4.08
C ILE A 415 -18.81 -0.14 5.50
N ILE A 416 -18.85 1.15 5.81
CA ILE A 416 -18.55 1.69 7.16
C ILE A 416 -19.49 1.08 8.21
N ASN A 417 -20.78 0.91 7.90
CA ASN A 417 -21.73 0.28 8.82
C ASN A 417 -21.41 -1.21 9.06
N ILE A 418 -20.96 -1.93 8.03
CA ILE A 418 -20.51 -3.32 8.17
C ILE A 418 -19.22 -3.39 9.01
N GLU A 419 -18.25 -2.50 8.78
CA GLU A 419 -17.02 -2.38 9.57
C GLU A 419 -17.29 -2.07 11.05
N PHE A 420 -18.28 -1.22 11.33
CA PHE A 420 -18.72 -0.94 12.68
C PHE A 420 -19.27 -2.19 13.38
N LYS A 421 -20.11 -2.98 12.68
CA LYS A 421 -20.62 -4.26 13.20
C LYS A 421 -19.50 -5.27 13.44
N MET A 422 -18.54 -5.37 12.53
CA MET A 422 -17.36 -6.24 12.71
C MET A 422 -16.54 -5.82 13.94
N SER A 423 -16.36 -4.52 14.14
CA SER A 423 -15.61 -3.99 15.30
C SER A 423 -16.29 -4.39 16.61
N SER A 424 -17.62 -4.29 16.68
CA SER A 424 -18.40 -4.77 17.83
C SER A 424 -18.24 -6.28 18.07
N CYS A 425 -18.27 -7.10 17.01
CA CYS A 425 -18.02 -8.53 17.11
C CYS A 425 -16.60 -8.85 17.61
N ARG A 426 -15.58 -8.09 17.16
CA ARG A 426 -14.18 -8.25 17.61
C ARG A 426 -14.00 -7.86 19.08
N GLU A 427 -14.65 -6.80 19.54
CA GLU A 427 -14.66 -6.46 20.97
C GLU A 427 -15.31 -7.58 21.81
N GLY A 428 -16.41 -8.17 21.31
CA GLY A 428 -17.03 -9.35 21.90
C GLY A 428 -16.09 -10.56 21.98
N LEU A 429 -15.38 -10.84 20.87
CA LEU A 429 -14.42 -11.95 20.79
C LEU A 429 -13.29 -11.79 21.83
N ASN A 430 -12.67 -10.61 21.90
CA ASN A 430 -11.61 -10.31 22.87
C ASN A 430 -12.09 -10.49 24.32
N SER A 431 -13.34 -10.11 24.61
CA SER A 431 -13.96 -10.31 25.92
C SER A 431 -14.13 -11.80 26.25
N SER A 432 -14.57 -12.60 25.28
CA SER A 432 -14.73 -14.04 25.45
C SER A 432 -13.39 -14.78 25.54
N GLU A 433 -12.35 -14.36 24.81
CA GLU A 433 -10.98 -14.88 24.95
C GLU A 433 -10.42 -14.61 26.36
N ALA A 434 -10.63 -13.41 26.90
CA ALA A 434 -10.25 -13.09 28.27
C ALA A 434 -10.97 -13.97 29.31
N LYS A 435 -12.27 -14.25 29.08
CA LYS A 435 -13.04 -15.19 29.93
C LYS A 435 -12.50 -16.61 29.83
N ILE A 436 -12.13 -17.08 28.64
CA ILE A 436 -11.53 -18.41 28.43
C ILE A 436 -10.24 -18.54 29.23
N LEU A 437 -9.34 -17.55 29.13
CA LEU A 437 -8.09 -17.53 29.90
C LEU A 437 -8.37 -17.61 31.41
N SER A 438 -9.28 -16.77 31.91
CA SER A 438 -9.64 -16.79 33.33
C SER A 438 -10.28 -18.11 33.78
N LEU A 439 -11.09 -18.75 32.93
CA LEU A 439 -11.68 -20.05 33.24
C LEU A 439 -10.64 -21.17 33.21
N ASN A 440 -9.68 -21.13 32.30
CA ASN A 440 -8.57 -22.08 32.26
C ASN A 440 -7.73 -22.00 33.53
N ASP A 441 -7.38 -20.79 33.98
CA ASP A 441 -6.66 -20.60 35.24
C ASP A 441 -7.44 -21.16 36.45
N GLN A 442 -8.76 -20.93 36.49
CA GLN A 442 -9.62 -21.48 37.56
C GLN A 442 -9.68 -23.01 37.51
N ILE A 443 -9.82 -23.60 36.31
CA ILE A 443 -9.85 -25.05 36.14
C ILE A 443 -8.51 -25.66 36.55
N GLU A 444 -7.38 -25.09 36.12
CA GLU A 444 -6.04 -25.60 36.44
C GLU A 444 -5.76 -25.59 37.96
N ASN A 445 -6.11 -24.49 38.63
CA ASN A 445 -5.99 -24.40 40.09
C ASN A 445 -6.86 -25.45 40.81
N LEU A 446 -8.11 -25.64 40.35
CA LEU A 446 -9.01 -26.63 40.96
C LEU A 446 -8.58 -28.07 40.68
N VAL A 447 -8.03 -28.37 39.51
CA VAL A 447 -7.43 -29.68 39.22
C VAL A 447 -6.29 -29.95 40.20
N THR A 448 -5.41 -28.97 40.39
CA THR A 448 -4.27 -29.07 41.31
C THR A 448 -4.73 -29.30 42.76
N ASP A 449 -5.75 -28.57 43.22
CA ASP A 449 -6.29 -28.73 44.58
C ASP A 449 -7.01 -30.08 44.75
N LYS A 450 -7.72 -30.55 43.71
CA LYS A 450 -8.34 -31.88 43.68
C LYS A 450 -7.29 -32.98 43.80
N GLU A 451 -6.18 -32.87 43.07
CA GLU A 451 -5.06 -33.83 43.12
C GLU A 451 -4.42 -33.87 44.52
N LYS A 452 -4.18 -32.71 45.13
CA LYS A 452 -3.65 -32.63 46.51
C LYS A 452 -4.58 -33.29 47.52
N LEU A 453 -5.88 -33.01 47.47
CA LEU A 453 -6.85 -33.63 48.37
C LEU A 453 -6.97 -35.13 48.13
N GLY A 454 -6.93 -35.59 46.87
CA GLY A 454 -6.86 -37.00 46.53
C GLY A 454 -5.64 -37.69 47.14
N GLN A 455 -4.47 -37.06 47.04
CA GLN A 455 -3.24 -37.57 47.65
C GLN A 455 -3.35 -37.63 49.18
N MET A 456 -3.90 -36.60 49.82
CA MET A 456 -4.13 -36.62 51.28
C MET A 456 -5.04 -37.78 51.69
N VAL A 457 -6.13 -38.05 50.96
CA VAL A 457 -7.00 -39.21 51.25
C VAL A 457 -6.22 -40.52 51.15
N CYS A 458 -5.42 -40.69 50.09
CA CYS A 458 -4.57 -41.88 49.92
C CYS A 458 -3.57 -42.03 51.08
N ASP A 459 -2.91 -40.95 51.49
CA ASP A 459 -1.94 -40.95 52.57
C ASP A 459 -2.57 -41.34 53.91
N PHE A 460 -3.73 -40.75 54.26
CA PHE A 460 -4.46 -41.11 55.48
C PHE A 460 -4.93 -42.57 55.48
N GLN A 461 -5.46 -43.06 54.36
CA GLN A 461 -5.88 -44.46 54.24
C GLN A 461 -4.70 -45.45 54.32
N ASN A 462 -3.52 -45.07 53.85
CA ASN A 462 -2.32 -45.89 53.97
C ASN A 462 -1.81 -45.94 55.42
N VAL A 463 -1.86 -44.82 56.14
CA VAL A 463 -1.49 -44.76 57.58
C VAL A 463 -2.42 -45.64 58.42
N GLU A 464 -3.73 -45.60 58.15
CA GLU A 464 -4.73 -46.44 58.84
C GLU A 464 -4.44 -47.93 58.65
N LYS A 465 -4.16 -48.36 57.40
CA LYS A 465 -3.78 -49.75 57.09
C LYS A 465 -2.49 -50.19 57.78
N THR A 466 -1.52 -49.28 57.96
CA THR A 466 -0.28 -49.61 58.68
C THR A 466 -0.48 -49.78 60.18
N LYS A 467 -1.38 -48.97 60.81
CA LYS A 467 -1.73 -49.13 62.24
C LYS A 467 -2.37 -50.49 62.52
N ASP A 468 -3.26 -50.96 61.64
CA ASP A 468 -3.89 -52.27 61.79
C ASP A 468 -2.90 -53.44 61.62
N SER A 469 -1.81 -53.23 60.88
CA SER A 469 -0.76 -54.25 60.68
C SER A 469 0.25 -54.36 61.84
N GLU A 470 0.49 -53.28 62.60
CA GLU A 470 1.39 -53.31 63.77
C GLU A 470 0.76 -53.93 65.02
N VAL A 471 -0.58 -53.93 65.15
CA VAL A 471 -1.29 -54.54 66.29
C VAL A 471 -1.18 -56.08 66.30
N PHE A 472 -0.77 -56.71 65.19
CA PHE A 472 -0.59 -58.16 65.10
C PHE A 472 0.80 -58.69 65.52
N PHE A 473 1.78 -57.83 65.85
CA PHE A 473 3.15 -58.28 66.17
C PHE A 473 3.60 -58.20 67.64
N HIS A 474 2.72 -57.80 68.56
CA HIS A 474 2.97 -57.91 70.00
C HIS A 474 2.17 -59.06 70.63
N GLY A 475 2.53 -60.29 70.25
CA GLY A 475 2.28 -61.44 71.11
C GLY A 475 3.09 -61.28 72.41
N PRO A 476 2.50 -61.56 73.59
CA PRO A 476 3.20 -61.43 74.86
C PRO A 476 4.47 -62.31 74.86
N PRO A 477 5.59 -61.85 75.44
CA PRO A 477 6.79 -62.67 75.53
C PRO A 477 6.44 -63.93 76.32
N LYS A 478 6.64 -65.10 75.70
CA LYS A 478 6.54 -66.38 76.40
C LYS A 478 7.58 -66.36 77.53
N SER A 479 7.11 -66.23 78.77
CA SER A 479 7.90 -66.50 79.97
C SER A 479 8.25 -67.99 79.99
N SER A 480 9.52 -68.31 79.75
CA SER A 480 10.10 -69.58 80.14
C SER A 480 11.01 -69.34 81.35
N PHE A 481 10.63 -69.97 82.46
CA PHE A 481 11.26 -70.04 83.79
C PHE A 481 11.07 -68.87 84.74
#